data_AF-A0A2V8J4X9-F1
#
_entry.id   AF-A0A2V8J4X9-F1
#
_cell.length_a   1.000
_cell.length_b   1.000
_cell.length_c   1.000
_cell.angle_alpha   90.00
_cell.angle_beta   90.00
_cell.angle_gamma   90.00
#
_symmetry.space_group_name_H-M   'P 1'
#
loop_
_entity.id
_entity.type
_entity.pdbx_description
1 polymer ?
#
loop_
_entity_poly.entity_id
_entity_poly.type
_entity_poly.pdbx_seq_one_letter_code
_entity_poly.pdbx_strand_id
1 'polypeptide(L)'
;AIAGNKRTIVKPGDTIPFGPVQVRVLVSEGPVIANPINGGGPNPLCANHQQMEAAPPENQRMVGLSFTYGNFKLASLGDLDWQRELELVCPVNKIGSVTVYTINRHGALDNSGTPALLGAIRPQVIVVNNGPRKGLGVPNDQVKPIRVPGVTAAAYEKNHYLRLAKTPGVLDVWQEHLSLTDSAPAHNTARDMIANLEEGPGDQGNWIHASVRGDGTYTIVNGRNGFTKTYKASDVRN
;
A
#
# COMPACT_ATOMS: atom_id res chain seq x y z
N ALA A 1 -9.00 -12.22 27.48
CA ALA A 1 -8.84 -11.61 26.15
C ALA A 1 -9.71 -10.36 26.07
N ILE A 2 -9.18 -9.24 25.53
CA ILE A 2 -9.77 -7.89 25.57
C ILE A 2 -11.20 -7.80 24.97
N ALA A 3 -11.57 -8.72 24.08
CA ALA A 3 -12.89 -8.76 23.44
C ALA A 3 -13.81 -9.92 23.87
N GLY A 4 -13.42 -10.75 24.84
CA GLY A 4 -14.18 -11.95 25.23
C GLY A 4 -14.51 -12.83 24.01
N ASN A 5 -15.80 -13.11 23.80
CA ASN A 5 -16.30 -13.94 22.70
C ASN A 5 -16.45 -13.17 21.38
N LYS A 6 -16.22 -11.84 21.36
CA LYS A 6 -16.29 -11.00 20.15
C LYS A 6 -14.95 -10.96 19.43
N ARG A 7 -14.38 -12.13 19.15
CA ARG A 7 -13.12 -12.29 18.41
C ARG A 7 -13.33 -13.30 17.29
N THR A 8 -12.84 -12.95 16.11
CA THR A 8 -12.70 -13.89 15.00
C THR A 8 -11.23 -13.98 14.63
N ILE A 9 -10.72 -15.21 14.52
CA ILE A 9 -9.40 -15.47 13.94
C ILE A 9 -9.64 -15.73 12.46
N VAL A 10 -8.96 -14.97 11.61
CA VAL A 10 -9.09 -15.09 10.16
C VAL A 10 -7.88 -15.77 9.55
N LYS A 11 -8.10 -16.44 8.43
CA LYS A 11 -7.10 -17.09 7.59
C LYS A 11 -7.09 -16.43 6.20
N PRO A 12 -5.99 -16.52 5.45
CA PRO A 12 -5.98 -16.04 4.07
C PRO A 12 -7.06 -16.73 3.24
N GLY A 13 -7.78 -15.95 2.45
CA GLY A 13 -8.93 -16.40 1.67
C GLY A 13 -10.28 -16.22 2.38
N ASP A 14 -10.31 -16.02 3.70
CA ASP A 14 -11.56 -15.78 4.42
C ASP A 14 -12.25 -14.50 3.93
N THR A 15 -13.57 -14.44 4.16
CA THR A 15 -14.39 -13.26 3.92
C THR A 15 -14.88 -12.69 5.24
N ILE A 16 -14.80 -11.38 5.41
CA ILE A 16 -15.32 -10.67 6.59
C ILE A 16 -16.66 -10.02 6.21
N PRO A 17 -17.76 -10.28 6.94
CA PRO A 17 -19.05 -9.64 6.67
C PRO A 17 -18.97 -8.12 6.87
N PHE A 18 -19.29 -7.35 5.83
CA PHE A 18 -19.34 -5.88 5.91
C PHE A 18 -20.34 -5.28 4.91
N GLY A 19 -21.63 -5.48 5.17
CA GLY A 19 -22.70 -4.95 4.32
C GLY A 19 -22.53 -5.35 2.85
N PRO A 20 -22.61 -4.41 1.89
CA PRO A 20 -22.44 -4.70 0.46
C PRO A 20 -20.96 -4.80 0.02
N VAL A 21 -20.00 -4.64 0.93
CA VAL A 21 -18.57 -4.68 0.62
C VAL A 21 -18.06 -6.10 0.75
N GLN A 22 -17.41 -6.60 -0.29
CA GLN A 22 -16.66 -7.85 -0.21
C GLN A 22 -15.31 -7.57 0.44
N VAL A 23 -15.09 -8.08 1.65
CA VAL A 23 -13.80 -7.99 2.34
C VAL A 23 -13.11 -9.35 2.29
N ARG A 24 -11.92 -9.41 1.68
CA ARG A 24 -11.11 -10.63 1.58
C ARG A 24 -9.82 -10.49 2.36
N VAL A 25 -9.49 -11.53 3.13
CA VAL A 25 -8.22 -11.63 3.85
C VAL A 25 -7.14 -12.10 2.87
N LEU A 26 -6.16 -11.25 2.60
CA LEU A 26 -5.06 -11.52 1.69
C LEU A 26 -3.89 -12.22 2.39
N VAL A 27 -3.61 -11.82 3.63
CA VAL A 27 -2.53 -12.35 4.47
C VAL A 27 -3.04 -12.42 5.89
N SER A 28 -2.65 -13.46 6.62
CA SER A 28 -2.88 -13.58 8.06
C SER A 28 -1.87 -14.57 8.62
N GLU A 29 -1.13 -14.18 9.67
CA GLU A 29 -0.12 -15.02 10.34
C GLU A 29 1.05 -15.49 9.45
N GLY A 30 1.23 -14.88 8.26
CA GLY A 30 2.34 -15.19 7.35
C GLY A 30 1.88 -15.73 6.01
N PRO A 31 1.08 -16.81 5.95
CA PRO A 31 0.57 -17.31 4.68
C PRO A 31 -0.23 -16.24 3.92
N VAL A 32 -0.11 -16.28 2.60
CA VAL A 32 -0.87 -15.42 1.68
C VAL A 32 -2.02 -16.22 1.04
N ILE A 33 -3.02 -15.52 0.50
CA ILE A 33 -4.15 -16.14 -0.19
C ILE A 33 -3.66 -17.07 -1.32
N ALA A 34 -4.32 -18.22 -1.49
CA ALA A 34 -3.92 -19.20 -2.49
C ALA A 34 -4.34 -18.77 -3.92
N ASN A 35 -5.60 -18.37 -4.08
CA ASN A 35 -6.20 -18.07 -5.37
C ASN A 35 -6.24 -16.56 -5.63
N PRO A 36 -5.91 -16.12 -6.86
CA PRO A 36 -6.07 -14.73 -7.25
C PRO A 36 -7.51 -14.23 -7.13
N ILE A 37 -7.65 -12.96 -6.80
CA ILE A 37 -8.91 -12.22 -6.81
C ILE A 37 -8.85 -11.06 -7.80
N ASN A 38 -9.99 -10.39 -8.04
CA ASN A 38 -10.07 -9.14 -8.79
C ASN A 38 -9.38 -9.16 -10.19
N GLY A 39 -9.41 -10.30 -10.87
CA GLY A 39 -8.78 -10.48 -12.18
C GLY A 39 -7.25 -10.62 -12.14
N GLY A 40 -6.69 -11.01 -10.99
CA GLY A 40 -5.27 -11.33 -10.85
C GLY A 40 -4.78 -12.40 -11.83
N GLY A 41 -3.52 -12.30 -12.23
CA GLY A 41 -2.92 -13.11 -13.30
C GLY A 41 -1.40 -13.01 -13.30
N PRO A 42 -0.70 -13.59 -14.29
CA PRO A 42 0.76 -13.59 -14.35
C PRO A 42 1.36 -12.19 -14.20
N ASN A 43 2.42 -12.06 -13.41
CA ASN A 43 3.11 -10.80 -13.18
C ASN A 43 4.49 -10.81 -13.87
N PRO A 44 4.67 -10.12 -15.00
CA PRO A 44 5.94 -10.12 -15.73
C PRO A 44 7.09 -9.45 -14.95
N LEU A 45 6.79 -8.63 -13.94
CA LEU A 45 7.79 -7.98 -13.09
C LEU A 45 8.50 -8.96 -12.14
N CYS A 46 8.07 -10.22 -12.09
CA CYS A 46 8.67 -11.24 -11.24
C CYS A 46 9.96 -11.85 -11.81
N ALA A 47 10.28 -11.64 -13.09
CA ALA A 47 11.41 -12.31 -13.73
C ALA A 47 12.77 -11.93 -13.13
N ASN A 48 12.95 -10.67 -12.74
CA ASN A 48 14.23 -10.13 -12.25
C ASN A 48 14.05 -9.05 -11.16
N HIS A 49 13.05 -9.21 -10.29
CA HIS A 49 12.87 -8.30 -9.16
C HIS A 49 14.04 -8.39 -8.16
N GLN A 50 14.34 -7.30 -7.48
CA GLN A 50 15.25 -7.33 -6.34
C GLN A 50 14.62 -8.12 -5.19
N GLN A 51 15.42 -8.92 -4.49
CA GLN A 51 15.05 -9.59 -3.24
C GLN A 51 15.71 -8.88 -2.05
N MET A 52 15.04 -8.87 -0.91
CA MET A 52 15.57 -8.31 0.34
C MET A 52 15.47 -9.39 1.41
N GLU A 53 16.33 -9.32 2.43
CA GLU A 53 16.17 -10.12 3.63
C GLU A 53 14.79 -9.90 4.26
N ALA A 54 14.32 -10.90 5.00
CA ALA A 54 13.02 -10.84 5.64
C ALA A 54 13.02 -9.81 6.77
N ALA A 55 11.91 -9.08 6.93
CA ALA A 55 11.71 -8.20 8.07
C ALA A 55 11.58 -8.98 9.39
N PRO A 56 11.60 -8.31 10.56
CA PRO A 56 11.22 -8.94 11.81
C PRO A 56 9.85 -9.64 11.74
N PRO A 57 9.63 -10.74 12.49
CA PRO A 57 8.50 -11.65 12.28
C PRO A 57 7.12 -11.01 12.35
N GLU A 58 6.93 -9.96 13.16
CA GLU A 58 5.63 -9.30 13.34
C GLU A 58 5.10 -8.73 12.01
N ASN A 59 5.97 -8.05 11.25
CA ASN A 59 5.60 -7.43 9.99
C ASN A 59 5.19 -8.48 8.94
N GLN A 60 5.84 -9.64 8.95
CA GLN A 60 5.50 -10.75 8.06
C GLN A 60 4.15 -11.39 8.39
N ARG A 61 3.64 -11.19 9.61
CA ARG A 61 2.43 -11.85 10.14
C ARG A 61 1.20 -10.95 10.17
N MET A 62 1.33 -9.72 9.65
CA MET A 62 0.25 -8.73 9.57
C MET A 62 -0.97 -9.27 8.80
N VAL A 63 -2.15 -8.76 9.19
CA VAL A 63 -3.38 -9.02 8.45
C VAL A 63 -3.47 -8.04 7.28
N GLY A 64 -3.45 -8.57 6.06
CA GLY A 64 -3.67 -7.80 4.83
C GLY A 64 -5.09 -7.99 4.32
N LEU A 65 -5.74 -6.92 3.86
CA LEU A 65 -7.15 -6.92 3.46
C LEU A 65 -7.35 -6.30 2.07
N SER A 66 -8.28 -6.89 1.31
CA SER A 66 -8.86 -6.33 0.09
C SER A 66 -10.33 -6.03 0.33
N PHE A 67 -10.79 -4.87 -0.14
CA PHE A 67 -12.17 -4.41 -0.07
C PHE A 67 -12.66 -4.11 -1.47
N THR A 68 -13.78 -4.72 -1.88
CA THR A 68 -14.42 -4.45 -3.17
C THR A 68 -15.84 -3.96 -2.95
N TYR A 69 -16.16 -2.79 -3.50
CA TYR A 69 -17.51 -2.21 -3.49
C TYR A 69 -17.88 -1.72 -4.89
N GLY A 70 -18.74 -2.47 -5.58
CA GLY A 70 -18.97 -2.27 -7.02
C GLY A 70 -17.64 -2.38 -7.78
N ASN A 71 -17.27 -1.32 -8.51
CA ASN A 71 -16.00 -1.26 -9.25
C ASN A 71 -14.82 -0.71 -8.44
N PHE A 72 -15.05 -0.21 -7.22
CA PHE A 72 -14.01 0.32 -6.36
C PHE A 72 -13.28 -0.81 -5.61
N LYS A 73 -11.95 -0.79 -5.63
CA LYS A 73 -11.08 -1.76 -4.97
C LYS A 73 -10.09 -1.05 -4.05
N LEU A 74 -10.12 -1.32 -2.75
CA LEU A 74 -9.14 -0.84 -1.77
C LEU A 74 -8.28 -2.00 -1.29
N ALA A 75 -6.98 -1.79 -1.18
CA ALA A 75 -6.09 -2.70 -0.47
C ALA A 75 -5.37 -1.97 0.67
N SER A 76 -5.19 -2.67 1.79
CA SER A 76 -4.27 -2.29 2.86
C SER A 76 -3.55 -3.55 3.32
N LEU A 77 -2.23 -3.57 3.20
CA LEU A 77 -1.42 -4.73 3.60
C LEU A 77 -0.65 -4.45 4.90
N GLY A 78 -1.04 -3.41 5.65
CA GLY A 78 -0.46 -3.08 6.95
C GLY A 78 1.05 -2.84 6.86
N ASP A 79 1.84 -3.51 7.70
CA ASP A 79 3.30 -3.36 7.70
C ASP A 79 4.02 -4.49 6.95
N LEU A 80 3.33 -5.15 6.00
CA LEU A 80 3.92 -6.25 5.23
C LEU A 80 5.22 -5.85 4.54
N ASP A 81 6.13 -6.82 4.49
CA ASP A 81 7.48 -6.65 3.96
C ASP A 81 7.60 -7.19 2.53
N TRP A 82 8.77 -6.96 1.91
CA TRP A 82 9.03 -7.41 0.54
C TRP A 82 8.77 -8.89 0.34
N GLN A 83 9.13 -9.75 1.30
CA GLN A 83 8.92 -11.19 1.15
C GLN A 83 7.43 -11.50 0.94
N ARG A 84 6.56 -11.00 1.80
CA ARG A 84 5.13 -11.26 1.71
C ARG A 84 4.49 -10.57 0.52
N GLU A 85 4.94 -9.36 0.18
CA GLU A 85 4.51 -8.66 -1.02
C GLU A 85 4.81 -9.47 -2.29
N LEU A 86 6.01 -10.06 -2.37
CA LEU A 86 6.41 -10.91 -3.50
C LEU A 86 5.62 -12.22 -3.53
N GLU A 87 5.38 -12.87 -2.40
CA GLU A 87 4.52 -14.06 -2.34
C GLU A 87 3.06 -13.78 -2.76
N LEU A 88 2.59 -12.55 -2.55
CA LEU A 88 1.29 -12.07 -3.02
C LEU A 88 1.23 -11.84 -4.53
N VAL A 89 2.35 -11.49 -5.17
CA VAL A 89 2.34 -11.06 -6.59
C VAL A 89 3.23 -11.83 -7.55
N CYS A 90 4.00 -12.80 -7.06
CA CYS A 90 4.91 -13.60 -7.87
C CYS A 90 4.69 -15.11 -7.68
N PRO A 91 4.66 -15.89 -8.78
CA PRO A 91 4.69 -15.46 -10.20
C PRO A 91 3.36 -14.88 -10.69
N VAL A 92 2.32 -14.91 -9.85
CA VAL A 92 0.96 -14.49 -10.16
C VAL A 92 0.57 -13.35 -9.22
N ASN A 93 0.08 -12.24 -9.77
CA ASN A 93 -0.63 -11.22 -9.02
C ASN A 93 -1.90 -11.81 -8.42
N LYS A 94 -1.91 -12.11 -7.12
CA LYS A 94 -3.09 -12.66 -6.43
C LYS A 94 -4.07 -11.58 -5.98
N ILE A 95 -3.69 -10.31 -6.00
CA ILE A 95 -4.50 -9.18 -5.51
C ILE A 95 -5.40 -8.63 -6.61
N GLY A 96 -4.95 -8.71 -7.86
CA GLY A 96 -5.57 -8.03 -9.01
C GLY A 96 -5.24 -6.54 -9.03
N SER A 97 -6.04 -5.75 -9.78
CA SER A 97 -5.90 -4.29 -9.77
C SER A 97 -6.47 -3.67 -8.49
N VAL A 98 -5.91 -2.54 -8.06
CA VAL A 98 -6.34 -1.78 -6.89
C VAL A 98 -6.69 -0.35 -7.33
N THR A 99 -7.78 0.21 -6.79
CA THR A 99 -8.17 1.61 -7.03
C THR A 99 -7.41 2.51 -6.07
N VAL A 100 -7.56 2.27 -4.76
CA VAL A 100 -6.88 3.01 -3.69
C VAL A 100 -6.02 2.05 -2.91
N TYR A 101 -4.76 2.40 -2.70
CA TYR A 101 -3.84 1.60 -1.89
C TYR A 101 -3.41 2.39 -0.67
N THR A 102 -3.69 1.87 0.53
CA THR A 102 -3.05 2.39 1.75
C THR A 102 -1.71 1.68 1.86
N ILE A 103 -0.64 2.42 1.59
CA ILE A 103 0.70 1.86 1.40
C ILE A 103 1.20 1.18 2.68
N ASN A 104 2.08 0.20 2.49
CA ASN A 104 2.64 -0.54 3.60
C ASN A 104 3.66 0.28 4.39
N ARG A 105 3.85 -0.09 5.66
CA ARG A 105 4.94 0.41 6.52
C ARG A 105 5.09 1.91 6.48
N HIS A 106 3.97 2.63 6.44
CA HIS A 106 3.98 4.09 6.44
C HIS A 106 4.72 4.69 5.23
N GLY A 107 4.94 3.94 4.15
CA GLY A 107 5.73 4.35 2.98
C GLY A 107 7.25 4.16 3.14
N ALA A 108 7.74 3.36 4.09
CA ALA A 108 9.16 2.98 4.18
C ALA A 108 9.51 1.90 3.15
N LEU A 109 9.99 2.30 1.97
CA LEU A 109 10.09 1.40 0.81
C LEU A 109 11.43 0.66 0.63
N ASP A 110 12.38 0.84 1.54
CA ASP A 110 13.62 0.04 1.58
C ASP A 110 13.36 -1.43 1.97
N ASN A 111 12.20 -1.72 2.57
CA ASN A 111 11.74 -3.07 2.92
C ASN A 111 10.20 -3.27 2.79
N SER A 112 9.48 -2.35 2.13
CA SER A 112 8.09 -2.53 1.64
C SER A 112 7.91 -1.89 0.25
N GLY A 113 6.75 -2.04 -0.39
CA GLY A 113 6.44 -1.47 -1.70
C GLY A 113 7.40 -1.89 -2.80
N THR A 114 7.52 -3.20 -3.03
CA THR A 114 8.31 -3.75 -4.15
C THR A 114 7.84 -3.19 -5.50
N PRO A 115 8.75 -2.98 -6.47
CA PRO A 115 8.35 -2.64 -7.83
C PRO A 115 7.38 -3.68 -8.44
N ALA A 116 7.55 -4.96 -8.11
CA ALA A 116 6.69 -6.04 -8.56
C ALA A 116 5.26 -5.91 -8.01
N LEU A 117 5.08 -5.51 -6.75
CA LEU A 117 3.76 -5.25 -6.17
C LEU A 117 3.12 -4.01 -6.78
N LEU A 118 3.82 -2.86 -6.71
CA LEU A 118 3.29 -1.58 -7.16
C LEU A 118 2.88 -1.63 -8.63
N GLY A 119 3.73 -2.23 -9.47
CA GLY A 119 3.45 -2.43 -10.89
C GLY A 119 2.40 -3.50 -11.20
N ALA A 120 2.17 -4.48 -10.32
CA ALA A 120 1.13 -5.49 -10.52
C ALA A 120 -0.26 -4.96 -10.14
N ILE A 121 -0.37 -4.27 -9.00
CA ILE A 121 -1.67 -3.79 -8.51
C ILE A 121 -2.10 -2.48 -9.17
N ARG A 122 -1.15 -1.70 -9.71
CA ARG A 122 -1.36 -0.46 -10.47
C ARG A 122 -2.40 0.46 -9.80
N PRO A 123 -2.13 0.96 -8.59
CA PRO A 123 -3.09 1.76 -7.86
C PRO A 123 -3.33 3.09 -8.59
N GLN A 124 -4.58 3.56 -8.65
CA GLN A 124 -4.86 4.93 -9.14
C GLN A 124 -4.43 5.97 -8.11
N VAL A 125 -4.70 5.71 -6.84
CA VAL A 125 -4.33 6.62 -5.75
C VAL A 125 -3.63 5.83 -4.64
N ILE A 126 -2.56 6.41 -4.12
CA ILE A 126 -1.86 5.88 -2.95
C ILE A 126 -2.07 6.83 -1.77
N VAL A 127 -2.47 6.29 -0.63
CA VAL A 127 -2.53 7.02 0.64
C VAL A 127 -1.38 6.55 1.51
N VAL A 128 -0.51 7.49 1.88
CA VAL A 128 0.66 7.26 2.72
C VAL A 128 0.32 7.65 4.15
N ASN A 129 0.21 6.65 5.01
CA ASN A 129 -0.06 6.80 6.45
C ASN A 129 1.24 7.05 7.25
N ASN A 130 2.08 7.97 6.78
CA ASN A 130 3.36 8.29 7.42
C ASN A 130 3.21 9.26 8.59
N GLY A 131 4.13 9.16 9.55
CA GLY A 131 4.36 10.24 10.50
C GLY A 131 5.42 11.22 9.98
N PRO A 132 5.68 12.33 10.69
CA PRO A 132 6.67 13.33 10.24
C PRO A 132 8.10 12.76 10.17
N ARG A 133 8.40 11.74 10.96
CA ARG A 133 9.72 11.07 11.01
C ARG A 133 9.62 9.54 10.96
N LYS A 134 8.47 9.01 10.51
CA LYS A 134 8.21 7.55 10.44
C LYS A 134 7.67 7.19 9.08
N GLY A 135 8.34 6.27 8.38
CA GLY A 135 7.86 5.75 7.10
C GLY A 135 8.52 6.41 5.89
N LEU A 136 7.72 7.17 5.14
CA LEU A 136 8.14 7.83 3.91
C LEU A 136 9.44 8.64 4.09
N GLY A 137 10.44 8.36 3.25
CA GLY A 137 11.75 9.01 3.29
C GLY A 137 12.71 8.54 4.39
N VAL A 138 12.26 7.74 5.37
CA VAL A 138 13.13 7.20 6.43
C VAL A 138 13.95 6.04 5.88
N PRO A 139 15.29 6.13 5.79
CA PRO A 139 16.12 5.02 5.33
C PRO A 139 16.03 3.82 6.27
N ASN A 140 16.09 2.62 5.72
CA ASN A 140 16.23 1.39 6.51
C ASN A 140 17.41 0.56 5.99
N ASP A 141 18.49 0.54 6.76
CA ASP A 141 19.69 -0.25 6.46
C ASP A 141 19.72 -1.59 7.20
N GLN A 142 18.72 -1.91 8.03
CA GLN A 142 18.69 -3.17 8.79
C GLN A 142 18.39 -4.38 7.91
N VAL A 143 17.71 -4.15 6.78
CA VAL A 143 17.42 -5.21 5.81
C VAL A 143 18.33 -5.03 4.61
N LYS A 144 19.05 -6.10 4.23
CA LYS A 144 19.99 -6.04 3.12
C LYS A 144 19.41 -6.64 1.83
N PRO A 145 19.81 -6.11 0.65
CA PRO A 145 19.52 -6.75 -0.63
C PRO A 145 20.15 -8.14 -0.73
N ILE A 146 19.37 -9.13 -1.16
CA ILE A 146 19.86 -10.46 -1.46
C ILE A 146 20.42 -10.49 -2.89
N ARG A 147 21.65 -10.96 -3.05
CA ARG A 147 22.27 -11.18 -4.36
C ARG A 147 22.03 -12.62 -4.81
N VAL A 148 21.26 -12.78 -5.89
CA VAL A 148 21.06 -14.08 -6.53
C VAL A 148 22.14 -14.28 -7.61
N PRO A 149 22.99 -15.32 -7.54
CA PRO A 149 24.00 -15.59 -8.57
C PRO A 149 23.38 -15.69 -9.97
N GLY A 150 23.98 -15.01 -10.94
CA GLY A 150 23.51 -15.02 -12.33
C GLY A 150 22.28 -14.15 -12.62
N VAL A 151 21.69 -13.48 -11.63
CA VAL A 151 20.55 -12.58 -11.81
C VAL A 151 20.99 -11.13 -11.58
N THR A 152 20.72 -10.26 -12.56
CA THR A 152 20.81 -8.81 -12.39
C THR A 152 19.42 -8.27 -12.11
N ALA A 153 19.22 -7.75 -10.90
CA ALA A 153 17.94 -7.17 -10.53
C ALA A 153 17.62 -5.95 -11.41
N ALA A 154 16.36 -5.82 -11.82
CA ALA A 154 15.89 -4.64 -12.55
C ALA A 154 16.14 -3.38 -11.72
N ALA A 155 16.60 -2.31 -12.38
CA ALA A 155 16.73 -1.01 -11.73
C ALA A 155 15.35 -0.48 -11.32
N TYR A 156 15.30 0.19 -10.17
CA TYR A 156 14.08 0.82 -9.66
C TYR A 156 14.41 2.13 -8.96
N GLU A 157 13.42 3.02 -8.87
CA GLU A 157 13.52 4.29 -8.15
C GLU A 157 13.73 4.04 -6.65
N LYS A 158 14.83 4.53 -6.08
CA LYS A 158 15.17 4.27 -4.67
C LYS A 158 14.48 5.25 -3.73
N ASN A 159 14.22 6.48 -4.15
CA ASN A 159 13.52 7.42 -3.30
C ASN A 159 12.06 6.96 -3.09
N HIS A 160 11.62 6.95 -1.83
CA HIS A 160 10.32 6.38 -1.45
C HIS A 160 9.17 7.09 -2.16
N TYR A 161 9.09 8.41 -2.06
CA TYR A 161 8.00 9.18 -2.66
C TYR A 161 8.04 9.11 -4.19
N LEU A 162 9.23 9.30 -4.79
CA LEU A 162 9.36 9.25 -6.24
C LEU A 162 9.00 7.86 -6.79
N ARG A 163 9.26 6.76 -6.07
CA ARG A 163 8.83 5.42 -6.50
C ARG A 163 7.31 5.34 -6.58
N LEU A 164 6.60 5.85 -5.58
CA LEU A 164 5.13 5.90 -5.57
C LEU A 164 4.62 6.77 -6.72
N ALA A 165 5.10 8.01 -6.82
CA ALA A 165 4.65 9.00 -7.80
C ALA A 165 4.96 8.60 -9.26
N LYS A 166 6.07 7.87 -9.51
CA LYS A 166 6.45 7.38 -10.84
C LYS A 166 5.86 6.01 -11.18
N THR A 167 5.12 5.37 -10.26
CA THR A 167 4.49 4.08 -10.55
C THR A 167 3.45 4.26 -11.67
N PRO A 168 3.53 3.50 -12.78
CA PRO A 168 2.57 3.64 -13.87
C PRO A 168 1.12 3.45 -13.40
N GLY A 169 0.26 4.41 -13.77
CA GLY A 169 -1.17 4.41 -13.41
C GLY A 169 -1.51 5.20 -12.14
N VAL A 170 -0.53 5.58 -11.33
CA VAL A 170 -0.75 6.47 -10.17
C VAL A 170 -1.10 7.87 -10.66
N LEU A 171 -2.27 8.35 -10.25
CA LEU A 171 -2.76 9.69 -10.51
C LEU A 171 -2.33 10.66 -9.41
N ASP A 172 -2.41 10.23 -8.15
CA ASP A 172 -2.04 11.05 -7.00
C ASP A 172 -1.53 10.20 -5.83
N VAL A 173 -0.68 10.83 -5.03
CA VAL A 173 -0.24 10.34 -3.72
C VAL A 173 -0.73 11.32 -2.66
N TRP A 174 -1.50 10.84 -1.69
CA TRP A 174 -1.94 11.60 -0.51
C TRP A 174 -1.10 11.21 0.70
N GLN A 175 -0.84 12.14 1.60
CA GLN A 175 0.03 11.92 2.75
C GLN A 175 -0.62 12.35 4.06
N GLU A 176 -0.56 11.48 5.06
CA GLU A 176 -1.03 11.78 6.42
C GLU A 176 -0.16 12.88 7.05
N HIS A 177 1.16 12.77 6.97
CA HIS A 177 2.09 13.81 7.43
C HIS A 177 3.07 14.25 6.35
N LEU A 178 3.53 15.50 6.47
CA LEU A 178 4.74 15.97 5.79
C LEU A 178 5.91 15.15 6.32
N SER A 179 6.62 14.43 5.46
CA SER A 179 7.86 13.77 5.86
C SER A 179 8.96 14.81 6.02
N LEU A 180 9.55 14.85 7.21
CA LEU A 180 10.65 15.73 7.61
C LEU A 180 12.02 15.02 7.55
N THR A 181 12.06 13.76 7.10
CA THR A 181 13.32 13.01 6.96
C THR A 181 14.16 13.44 5.77
N ASP A 182 13.51 13.94 4.72
CA ASP A 182 14.19 14.45 3.54
C ASP A 182 13.74 15.89 3.27
N SER A 183 14.71 16.80 3.15
CA SER A 183 14.46 18.23 2.93
C SER A 183 14.12 18.59 1.49
N ALA A 184 14.31 17.66 0.54
CA ALA A 184 13.98 17.91 -0.86
C ALA A 184 12.45 18.03 -1.03
N PRO A 185 11.94 19.19 -1.50
CA PRO A 185 10.48 19.39 -1.61
C PRO A 185 9.80 18.38 -2.55
N ALA A 186 10.52 17.89 -3.56
CA ALA A 186 10.04 16.89 -4.51
C ALA A 186 9.87 15.48 -3.93
N HIS A 187 10.26 15.25 -2.66
CA HIS A 187 10.12 13.96 -1.97
C HIS A 187 8.88 13.91 -1.05
N ASN A 188 7.99 14.87 -1.22
CA ASN A 188 6.64 14.89 -0.68
C ASN A 188 5.65 15.28 -1.81
N THR A 189 4.37 15.00 -1.57
CA THR A 189 3.25 15.42 -2.41
C THR A 189 2.96 16.90 -2.27
N ALA A 190 2.05 17.41 -3.10
CA ALA A 190 1.60 18.79 -3.01
C ALA A 190 1.04 19.08 -1.61
N ARG A 191 1.34 20.26 -1.05
CA ARG A 191 0.96 20.61 0.33
C ARG A 191 -0.53 20.45 0.62
N ASP A 192 -1.39 20.66 -0.38
CA ASP A 192 -2.84 20.49 -0.23
C ASP A 192 -3.29 19.04 -0.05
N MET A 193 -2.46 18.07 -0.44
CA MET A 193 -2.68 16.63 -0.28
C MET A 193 -1.92 16.04 0.91
N ILE A 194 -1.33 16.88 1.77
CA ILE A 194 -0.73 16.49 3.05
C ILE A 194 -1.68 16.91 4.19
N ALA A 195 -2.12 16.01 5.06
CA ALA A 195 -3.06 16.36 6.12
C ALA A 195 -2.41 17.07 7.32
N ASN A 196 -1.21 16.66 7.72
CA ASN A 196 -0.52 17.19 8.89
C ASN A 196 0.87 17.74 8.50
N LEU A 197 1.11 19.02 8.72
CA LEU A 197 2.37 19.68 8.34
C LEU A 197 3.35 19.82 9.51
N GLU A 198 2.81 19.81 10.72
CA GLU A 198 3.53 20.05 11.97
C GLU A 198 3.88 18.71 12.65
N GLU A 199 4.79 18.76 13.62
CA GLU A 199 5.09 17.65 14.54
C GLU A 199 4.90 18.08 16.00
N GLY A 200 4.75 17.10 16.91
CA GLY A 200 4.63 17.36 18.35
C GLY A 200 3.33 18.09 18.72
N PRO A 201 3.34 19.03 19.68
CA PRO A 201 2.12 19.69 20.16
C PRO A 201 1.34 20.49 19.11
N GLY A 202 1.98 20.85 17.99
CA GLY A 202 1.32 21.54 16.87
C GLY A 202 0.53 20.61 15.96
N ASP A 203 0.79 19.30 16.02
CA ASP A 203 0.10 18.30 15.22
C ASP A 203 -1.34 18.10 15.71
N GLN A 204 -2.30 18.40 14.83
CA GLN A 204 -3.73 18.31 15.13
C GLN A 204 -4.33 16.94 14.79
N GLY A 205 -3.57 16.03 14.16
CA GLY A 205 -4.08 14.72 13.76
C GLY A 205 -5.24 14.80 12.75
N ASN A 206 -5.13 15.68 11.77
CA ASN A 206 -6.09 15.79 10.68
C ASN A 206 -6.11 14.50 9.85
N TRP A 207 -7.29 14.13 9.37
CA TRP A 207 -7.50 12.91 8.59
C TRP A 207 -7.37 13.14 7.08
N ILE A 208 -7.18 12.03 6.35
CA ILE A 208 -7.55 11.90 4.94
C ILE A 208 -8.77 10.98 4.88
N HIS A 209 -9.84 11.39 4.20
CA HIS A 209 -11.09 10.65 4.15
C HIS A 209 -11.51 10.42 2.70
N ALA A 210 -11.92 9.20 2.39
CA ALA A 210 -12.47 8.84 1.10
C ALA A 210 -13.96 8.47 1.23
N SER A 211 -14.82 9.15 0.47
CA SER A 211 -16.22 8.76 0.29
C SER A 211 -16.38 8.02 -1.03
N VAL A 212 -16.95 6.82 -1.00
CA VAL A 212 -17.04 5.91 -2.15
C VAL A 212 -18.50 5.60 -2.49
N ARG A 213 -18.84 5.70 -3.77
CA ARG A 213 -20.16 5.33 -4.32
C ARG A 213 -20.09 3.96 -4.99
N GLY A 214 -21.19 3.21 -4.98
CA GLY A 214 -21.25 1.88 -5.62
C GLY A 214 -21.03 1.88 -7.13
N ASP A 215 -21.19 3.05 -7.78
CA ASP A 215 -20.86 3.24 -9.19
C ASP A 215 -19.33 3.34 -9.45
N GLY A 216 -18.50 3.31 -8.41
CA GLY A 216 -17.04 3.43 -8.48
C GLY A 216 -16.51 4.87 -8.45
N THR A 217 -17.35 5.90 -8.37
CA THR A 217 -16.91 7.27 -8.11
C THR A 217 -16.49 7.40 -6.66
N TYR A 218 -15.33 8.01 -6.41
CA TYR A 218 -14.85 8.28 -5.06
C TYR A 218 -14.25 9.68 -4.95
N THR A 219 -14.38 10.29 -3.78
CA THR A 219 -13.81 11.62 -3.48
C THR A 219 -12.93 11.51 -2.25
N ILE A 220 -11.70 12.01 -2.35
CA ILE A 220 -10.76 12.10 -1.23
C ILE A 220 -10.72 13.55 -0.78
N VAL A 221 -10.78 13.75 0.54
CA VAL A 221 -10.78 15.04 1.21
C VAL A 221 -9.65 15.07 2.23
N ASN A 222 -8.90 16.18 2.25
CA ASN A 222 -7.98 16.49 3.33
C ASN A 222 -8.71 17.25 4.44
N GLY A 223 -8.74 16.68 5.64
CA GLY A 223 -9.44 17.25 6.80
C GLY A 223 -8.87 18.59 7.29
N ARG A 224 -7.60 18.90 6.98
CA ARG A 224 -6.94 20.15 7.40
C ARG A 224 -7.44 21.38 6.65
N ASN A 225 -7.60 21.28 5.33
CA ASN A 225 -7.86 22.43 4.45
C ASN A 225 -9.12 22.27 3.59
N GLY A 226 -9.83 21.13 3.68
CA GLY A 226 -11.00 20.86 2.86
C GLY A 226 -10.69 20.64 1.38
N PHE A 227 -9.42 20.53 0.97
CA PHE A 227 -9.06 20.25 -0.41
C PHE A 227 -9.58 18.88 -0.82
N THR A 228 -10.23 18.82 -1.98
CA THR A 228 -10.89 17.61 -2.47
C THR A 228 -10.45 17.26 -3.89
N LYS A 229 -10.33 15.97 -4.18
CA LYS A 229 -10.30 15.46 -5.56
C LYS A 229 -11.28 14.31 -5.73
N THR A 230 -12.00 14.32 -6.85
CA THR A 230 -12.94 13.27 -7.22
C THR A 230 -12.36 12.45 -8.37
N TYR A 231 -12.55 11.13 -8.29
CA TYR A 231 -12.00 10.15 -9.20
C TYR A 231 -13.09 9.15 -9.62
N LYS A 232 -12.79 8.38 -10.67
CA LYS A 232 -13.59 7.24 -11.09
C LYS A 232 -12.73 5.98 -11.08
N ALA A 233 -13.14 4.97 -10.32
CA ALA A 233 -12.53 3.65 -10.37
C ALA A 233 -12.67 3.11 -11.80
N SER A 234 -11.52 2.86 -12.43
CA SER A 234 -11.45 2.21 -13.72
C SER A 234 -10.67 0.92 -13.57
N ASP A 235 -11.10 -0.14 -14.24
CA ASP A 235 -10.19 -1.24 -14.48
C ASP A 235 -9.05 -0.71 -15.36
N VAL A 236 -7.82 -0.81 -14.86
CA VAL A 236 -6.62 -0.46 -15.63
C VAL A 236 -6.59 -1.40 -16.83
N ARG A 237 -7.01 -0.90 -18.01
CA ARG A 237 -6.85 -1.64 -19.26
C ARG A 237 -5.36 -1.69 -19.56
N ASN A 238 -4.88 -2.89 -19.89
CA ASN A 238 -3.49 -3.17 -20.23
C ASN A 238 -2.97 -2.28 -21.36
#